data_AF-A0A919H228-F1
#
_entry.id   AF-A0A919H228-F1
#
_cell.length_a   1.000
_cell.length_b   1.000
_cell.length_c   1.000
_cell.angle_alpha   90.00
_cell.angle_beta   90.00
_cell.angle_gamma   90.00
#
_symmetry.space_group_name_H-M   'P 1'
#
loop_
_entity.id
_entity.type
_entity.pdbx_description
1 polymer ?
#
loop_
_entity_poly.entity_id
_entity_poly.type
_entity_poly.pdbx_seq_one_letter_code
_entity_poly.pdbx_strand_id
1 'polypeptide(L)'
;MSLRRRLTRLFAGSGWNAVEVEDIHAIAPCDVLVVDIDRLEEVQDPTPVAALTYGTDVRHLGDVRADVRAIVDLDDLDEAFLEAVQEVAAGHGWISPTLVRPLLRGPHAGAAAHAGAQSAAQTTARTAAHPAAQAVAHTPLRVRHRDPVLTARESEVVSLVSQGMNNGEIAGALYIAESTVKFHMSNILQKTGFRDRSQLAARMPGRLPAAR
;
A
#
# COMPACT_ATOMS: atom_id res chain seq x y z
N MET A 1 -13.38 -16.21 -1.55
CA MET A 1 -13.86 -14.91 -1.04
C MET A 1 -13.48 -13.85 -2.07
N SER A 2 -14.33 -12.89 -2.44
CA SER A 2 -13.95 -11.92 -3.48
C SER A 2 -12.83 -11.00 -3.00
N LEU A 3 -11.82 -10.74 -3.84
CA LEU A 3 -10.70 -9.83 -3.56
C LEU A 3 -11.19 -8.49 -3.00
N ARG A 4 -12.24 -7.95 -3.63
CA ARG A 4 -12.99 -6.78 -3.18
C ARG A 4 -13.31 -6.80 -1.68
N ARG A 5 -13.96 -7.86 -1.19
CA ARG A 5 -14.35 -7.97 0.23
C ARG A 5 -13.13 -8.10 1.16
N ARG A 6 -12.00 -8.60 0.67
CA ARG A 6 -10.73 -8.68 1.42
C ARG A 6 -10.12 -7.29 1.56
N LEU A 7 -9.99 -6.57 0.44
CA LEU A 7 -9.41 -5.23 0.40
C LEU A 7 -10.27 -4.20 1.17
N THR A 8 -11.60 -4.21 1.02
CA THR A 8 -12.48 -3.32 1.79
C THR A 8 -12.34 -3.55 3.30
N ARG A 9 -12.18 -4.81 3.74
CA ARG A 9 -11.95 -5.11 5.17
C ARG A 9 -10.59 -4.65 5.63
N LEU A 10 -9.56 -4.83 4.81
CA LEU A 10 -8.19 -4.46 5.14
C LEU A 10 -8.03 -2.95 5.31
N PHE A 11 -8.71 -2.16 4.48
CA PHE A 11 -8.72 -0.71 4.61
C PHE A 11 -9.70 -0.17 5.67
N ALA A 12 -10.54 -1.03 6.26
CA ALA A 12 -11.45 -0.61 7.31
C ALA A 12 -10.67 -0.34 8.61
N GLY A 13 -10.57 0.93 8.99
CA GLY A 13 -9.88 1.35 10.22
C GLY A 13 -8.38 1.61 10.07
N SER A 14 -7.80 1.46 8.87
CA SER A 14 -6.37 1.70 8.62
C SER A 14 -6.02 3.17 8.37
N GLY A 15 -7.01 4.07 8.43
CA GLY A 15 -6.80 5.47 8.07
C GLY A 15 -6.72 5.71 6.56
N TRP A 16 -6.95 4.70 5.72
CA TRP A 16 -6.98 4.84 4.26
C TRP A 16 -8.40 4.66 3.72
N ASN A 17 -8.73 5.41 2.68
CA ASN A 17 -9.97 5.31 1.93
C ASN A 17 -9.69 4.67 0.57
N ALA A 18 -10.17 3.44 0.39
CA ALA A 18 -10.10 2.71 -0.88
C ALA A 18 -11.42 2.83 -1.64
N VAL A 19 -11.37 3.30 -2.88
CA VAL A 19 -12.53 3.50 -3.76
C VAL A 19 -12.29 2.75 -5.06
N GLU A 20 -13.27 1.95 -5.47
CA GLU A 20 -13.26 1.27 -6.77
C GLU A 20 -13.23 2.28 -7.91
N VAL A 21 -12.46 1.94 -8.93
CA VAL A 21 -12.35 2.70 -10.17
C VAL A 21 -13.13 1.94 -11.24
N GLU A 22 -14.18 2.57 -11.76
CA GLU A 22 -14.99 2.02 -12.86
C GLU A 22 -14.30 2.21 -14.22
N ASP A 23 -13.65 3.35 -14.41
CA ASP A 23 -12.90 3.69 -15.63
C ASP A 23 -11.46 4.10 -15.27
N ILE A 24 -10.49 3.30 -15.71
CA ILE A 24 -9.06 3.49 -15.43
C ILE A 24 -8.46 4.67 -16.20
N HIS A 25 -9.17 5.22 -17.20
CA HIS A 25 -8.76 6.42 -17.92
C HIS A 25 -9.31 7.70 -17.28
N ALA A 26 -10.27 7.60 -16.35
CA ALA A 26 -10.93 8.73 -15.70
C ALA A 26 -10.71 8.73 -14.18
N ILE A 27 -9.46 8.53 -13.75
CA ILE A 27 -9.11 8.44 -12.34
C ILE A 27 -8.98 9.86 -11.76
N ALA A 28 -9.93 10.26 -10.91
CA ALA A 28 -9.71 11.48 -10.11
C ALA A 28 -8.48 11.28 -9.20
N PRO A 29 -7.73 12.34 -8.86
CA PRO A 29 -6.39 12.21 -8.26
C PRO A 29 -6.36 11.26 -7.06
N CYS A 30 -5.23 10.63 -6.76
CA CYS A 30 -5.08 9.79 -5.56
C CYS A 30 -3.62 9.64 -5.16
N ASP A 31 -3.40 9.11 -3.95
CA ASP A 31 -2.05 8.94 -3.41
C ASP A 31 -1.40 7.68 -4.00
N VAL A 32 -2.17 6.60 -4.12
CA VAL A 32 -1.74 5.33 -4.71
C VAL A 32 -2.88 4.73 -5.53
N LEU A 33 -2.55 4.26 -6.73
CA LEU A 33 -3.43 3.44 -7.54
C LEU A 33 -3.04 1.97 -7.39
N VAL A 34 -3.97 1.13 -6.95
CA VAL A 34 -3.78 -0.32 -6.85
C VAL A 34 -4.43 -0.97 -8.06
N VAL A 35 -3.64 -1.70 -8.84
CA VAL A 35 -4.07 -2.29 -10.11
C VAL A 35 -3.55 -3.72 -10.21
N ASP A 36 -4.29 -4.58 -10.89
CA ASP A 36 -3.75 -5.87 -11.31
C ASP A 36 -2.59 -5.70 -12.30
N ILE A 37 -1.56 -6.54 -12.18
CA ILE A 37 -0.41 -6.52 -13.08
C ILE A 37 -0.80 -6.69 -14.56
N ASP A 38 -1.89 -7.40 -14.86
CA ASP A 38 -2.38 -7.60 -16.22
C ASP A 38 -3.02 -6.33 -16.82
N ARG A 39 -3.36 -5.34 -15.99
CA ARG A 39 -4.00 -4.08 -16.41
C ARG A 39 -3.08 -2.87 -16.35
N LEU A 40 -1.79 -3.09 -16.12
CA LEU A 40 -0.78 -2.02 -15.98
C LEU A 40 -0.63 -1.20 -17.26
N GLU A 41 -0.78 -1.83 -18.43
CA GLU A 41 -0.68 -1.18 -19.75
C GLU A 41 -1.79 -0.14 -20.00
N GLU A 42 -2.92 -0.26 -19.31
CA GLU A 42 -4.05 0.67 -19.41
C GLU A 42 -3.81 1.98 -18.62
N VAL A 43 -2.84 1.99 -17.70
CA VAL A 43 -2.53 3.12 -16.83
C VAL A 43 -1.67 4.14 -17.57
N GLN A 44 -2.18 5.36 -17.71
CA GLN A 44 -1.51 6.45 -18.44
C GLN A 44 -1.04 7.61 -17.53
N ASP A 45 -1.45 7.58 -16.26
CA ASP A 45 -1.24 8.68 -15.31
C ASP A 45 0.07 8.49 -14.52
N PRO A 46 0.86 9.55 -14.23
CA PRO A 46 2.03 9.51 -13.35
C PRO A 46 1.74 9.17 -11.87
N THR A 47 0.50 8.80 -11.53
CA THR A 47 0.15 8.40 -10.17
C THR A 47 0.92 7.14 -9.76
N PRO A 48 1.52 7.08 -8.56
CA PRO A 48 2.22 5.89 -8.07
C PRO A 48 1.33 4.64 -8.08
N VAL A 49 1.83 3.54 -8.67
CA VAL A 49 1.09 2.29 -8.81
C VAL A 49 1.62 1.20 -7.89
N ALA A 50 0.72 0.55 -7.17
CA ALA A 50 0.93 -0.73 -6.50
C ALA A 50 0.28 -1.85 -7.31
N ALA A 51 1.11 -2.65 -8.00
CA ALA A 51 0.67 -3.75 -8.83
C ALA A 51 0.39 -5.00 -7.97
N LEU A 52 -0.79 -5.59 -8.14
CA LEU A 52 -1.15 -6.88 -7.55
C LEU A 52 -0.80 -7.99 -8.54
N THR A 53 -0.04 -8.99 -8.09
CA THR A 53 0.32 -10.16 -8.90
C THR A 53 -0.10 -11.46 -8.23
N TYR A 54 -0.59 -12.41 -9.03
CA TYR A 54 -0.82 -13.78 -8.58
C TYR A 54 0.43 -14.61 -8.93
N GLY A 55 1.29 -14.84 -7.93
CA GLY A 55 2.57 -15.52 -8.14
C GLY A 55 3.64 -14.63 -8.79
N THR A 56 4.60 -15.26 -9.46
CA THR A 56 5.88 -14.62 -9.84
C THR A 56 5.90 -14.09 -11.27
N ASP A 57 4.74 -13.93 -11.89
CA ASP A 57 4.65 -13.60 -13.30
C ASP A 57 4.73 -12.09 -13.56
N VAL A 58 5.94 -11.54 -13.47
CA VAL A 58 6.22 -10.12 -13.68
C VAL A 58 6.70 -9.80 -15.10
N ARG A 59 6.38 -10.66 -16.08
CA ARG A 59 6.91 -10.59 -17.45
C ARG A 59 6.62 -9.26 -18.17
N HIS A 60 5.64 -8.51 -17.69
CA HIS A 60 5.10 -7.32 -18.35
C HIS A 60 5.66 -5.98 -17.83
N LEU A 61 6.46 -5.95 -16.76
CA LEU A 61 6.88 -4.66 -16.15
C LEU A 61 7.85 -3.83 -17.00
N GLY A 62 8.54 -4.41 -17.98
CA GLY A 62 9.63 -3.74 -18.70
C GLY A 62 9.18 -2.61 -19.64
N ASP A 63 7.94 -2.66 -20.14
CA ASP A 63 7.43 -1.75 -21.19
C ASP A 63 6.27 -0.86 -20.70
N VAL A 64 5.98 -0.87 -19.40
CA VAL A 64 4.81 -0.15 -18.86
C VAL A 64 5.17 1.32 -18.63
N ARG A 65 4.29 2.22 -19.09
CA ARG A 65 4.40 3.67 -18.87
C ARG A 65 4.02 4.13 -17.46
N ALA A 66 3.45 3.24 -16.65
CA ALA A 66 3.01 3.50 -15.30
C ALA A 66 4.19 3.62 -14.33
N ASP A 67 4.07 4.50 -13.33
CA ASP A 67 5.05 4.62 -12.24
C ASP A 67 4.83 3.51 -11.21
N VAL A 68 5.23 2.29 -11.56
CA VAL A 68 5.11 1.11 -10.70
C VAL A 68 6.14 1.19 -9.58
N ARG A 69 5.67 1.45 -8.36
CA ARG A 69 6.52 1.54 -7.17
C ARG A 69 6.37 0.35 -6.23
N ALA A 70 5.28 -0.40 -6.34
CA ALA A 70 5.14 -1.65 -5.60
C ALA A 70 4.68 -2.82 -6.44
N ILE A 71 5.18 -4.01 -6.09
CA ILE A 71 4.66 -5.29 -6.54
C ILE A 71 4.26 -6.08 -5.29
N VAL A 72 2.99 -6.40 -5.19
CA VAL A 72 2.39 -7.07 -4.03
C VAL A 72 1.81 -8.40 -4.46
N ASP A 73 2.19 -9.44 -3.74
CA ASP A 73 1.58 -10.76 -3.86
C ASP A 73 0.14 -10.73 -3.35
N LEU A 74 -0.80 -11.28 -4.12
CA LEU A 74 -2.19 -11.41 -3.68
C LEU A 74 -2.36 -12.28 -2.42
N ASP A 75 -1.40 -13.16 -2.15
CA ASP A 75 -1.41 -13.95 -0.92
C ASP A 75 -1.13 -13.07 0.32
N ASP A 76 -0.35 -11.99 0.17
CA ASP A 76 0.08 -11.03 1.21
C ASP A 76 -0.87 -9.83 1.40
N LEU A 77 -2.16 -9.99 1.07
CA LEU A 77 -3.16 -8.92 1.29
C LEU A 77 -3.60 -8.84 2.75
N ASP A 78 -2.69 -8.40 3.60
CA ASP A 78 -2.81 -8.19 5.04
C ASP A 78 -2.03 -6.93 5.49
N GLU A 79 -1.43 -6.92 6.69
CA GLU A 79 -0.63 -5.81 7.19
C GLU A 79 0.54 -5.45 6.25
N ALA A 80 1.14 -6.43 5.57
CA ALA A 80 2.23 -6.19 4.62
C ALA A 80 1.77 -5.37 3.41
N PHE A 81 0.52 -5.56 2.97
CA PHE A 81 -0.06 -4.73 1.91
C PHE A 81 -0.35 -3.30 2.36
N LEU A 82 -0.77 -3.10 3.62
CA LEU A 82 -0.93 -1.75 4.16
C LEU A 82 0.42 -1.01 4.22
N GLU A 83 1.49 -1.72 4.62
CA GLU A 83 2.85 -1.18 4.59
C GLU A 83 3.28 -0.84 3.15
N ALA A 84 3.00 -1.71 2.18
CA ALA A 84 3.28 -1.45 0.77
C ALA A 84 2.63 -0.15 0.28
N VAL A 85 1.36 0.06 0.58
CA VAL A 85 0.62 1.28 0.21
C VAL A 85 1.23 2.52 0.89
N GLN A 86 1.61 2.42 2.16
CA GLN A 86 2.26 3.51 2.89
C GLN A 86 3.63 3.88 2.30
N GLU A 87 4.44 2.88 1.95
CA GLU A 87 5.76 3.08 1.34
C GLU A 87 5.64 3.70 -0.06
N VAL A 88 4.68 3.25 -0.88
CA VAL A 88 4.44 3.85 -2.21
C VAL A 88 3.99 5.31 -2.11
N ALA A 89 3.05 5.60 -1.22
CA ALA A 89 2.60 6.97 -0.98
C ALA A 89 3.71 7.88 -0.44
N ALA A 90 4.66 7.30 0.30
CA ALA A 90 5.85 7.99 0.78
C ALA A 90 6.92 8.25 -0.30
N GLY A 91 6.75 7.70 -1.50
CA GLY A 91 7.73 7.79 -2.58
C GLY A 91 8.80 6.71 -2.54
N HIS A 92 8.60 5.65 -1.75
CA HIS A 92 9.50 4.52 -1.66
C HIS A 92 8.99 3.33 -2.49
N GLY A 93 9.90 2.44 -2.84
CA GLY A 93 9.57 1.20 -3.53
C GLY A 93 9.24 0.08 -2.54
N TRP A 94 8.34 -0.84 -2.92
CA TRP A 94 8.01 -2.01 -2.12
C TRP A 94 7.91 -3.28 -2.96
N ILE A 95 8.40 -4.40 -2.44
CA ILE A 95 8.22 -5.72 -3.04
C ILE A 95 7.80 -6.68 -1.93
N SER A 96 6.69 -7.40 -2.14
CA SER A 96 6.27 -8.47 -1.21
C SER A 96 7.44 -9.42 -0.92
N PRO A 97 7.71 -9.78 0.35
CA PRO A 97 8.80 -10.67 0.72
C PRO A 97 8.78 -12.01 -0.04
N THR A 98 7.59 -12.54 -0.35
CA THR A 98 7.40 -13.77 -1.13
C THR A 98 7.95 -13.65 -2.56
N LEU A 99 7.95 -12.45 -3.13
CA LEU A 99 8.38 -12.16 -4.50
C LEU A 99 9.86 -11.79 -4.59
N VAL A 100 10.50 -11.36 -3.50
CA VAL A 100 11.91 -10.94 -3.51
C VAL A 100 12.83 -12.02 -4.11
N ARG A 101 12.72 -13.27 -3.64
CA ARG A 101 13.56 -14.36 -4.14
C ARG A 101 13.27 -14.72 -5.61
N PRO A 102 12.00 -14.92 -6.02
CA PRO A 102 11.67 -15.14 -7.42
C PRO A 102 12.17 -14.04 -8.36
N LEU A 103 11.98 -12.77 -8.00
CA LEU A 103 12.36 -11.63 -8.82
C LEU A 103 13.87 -11.49 -8.96
N LEU A 104 14.62 -11.69 -7.87
CA LEU A 104 16.09 -11.67 -7.90
C LEU A 104 16.69 -12.79 -8.74
N ARG A 105 15.98 -13.90 -8.93
CA ARG A 105 16.43 -14.99 -9.81
C ARG A 105 16.20 -14.68 -11.29
N GLY A 106 15.45 -13.63 -11.61
CA GLY A 106 15.10 -13.23 -12.97
C GLY A 106 14.10 -14.18 -13.65
N PRO A 107 13.65 -13.85 -14.88
CA PRO A 107 12.62 -14.56 -15.64
C PRO A 107 12.97 -16.02 -16.03
N HIS A 108 14.11 -16.56 -15.57
CA HIS A 108 14.57 -17.90 -15.91
C HIS A 108 14.38 -18.95 -14.79
N ALA A 109 13.80 -18.60 -13.64
CA ALA A 109 13.62 -19.54 -12.53
C ALA A 109 12.34 -20.41 -12.60
N GLY A 110 11.72 -20.54 -13.78
CA GLY A 110 10.49 -21.31 -14.02
C GLY A 110 10.60 -22.50 -14.98
N ALA A 111 11.81 -22.86 -15.44
CA ALA A 111 12.00 -24.02 -16.35
C ALA A 111 12.77 -25.20 -15.73
N ALA A 112 13.22 -25.11 -14.47
CA ALA A 112 14.00 -26.16 -13.83
C ALA A 112 13.68 -26.31 -12.34
N ALA A 113 12.43 -26.66 -12.02
CA ALA A 113 12.06 -27.11 -10.68
C ALA A 113 11.02 -28.24 -10.71
N HIS A 114 11.06 -29.11 -11.73
CA HIS A 114 10.45 -30.44 -11.70
C HIS A 114 11.30 -31.43 -12.52
N ALA A 115 12.55 -31.64 -12.09
CA ALA A 115 13.34 -32.77 -12.56
C ALA A 115 14.15 -33.32 -11.39
N GLY A 116 13.64 -34.39 -10.76
CA GLY A 116 14.42 -35.11 -9.76
C GLY A 116 13.66 -35.83 -8.65
N ALA A 117 12.52 -36.48 -8.94
CA ALA A 117 12.15 -37.77 -8.35
C ALA A 117 10.73 -38.15 -8.78
N GLN A 118 10.63 -38.89 -9.88
CA GLN A 118 9.92 -40.17 -9.97
C GLN A 118 9.85 -40.58 -11.44
N SER A 119 10.79 -41.48 -11.78
CA SER A 119 10.70 -42.32 -12.96
C SER A 119 9.54 -43.30 -12.77
N ALA A 120 8.54 -43.27 -13.65
CA ALA A 120 8.16 -44.41 -14.49
C ALA A 120 6.76 -44.19 -15.10
N ALA A 121 6.74 -44.14 -16.43
CA ALA A 121 5.68 -44.62 -17.31
C ALA A 121 4.23 -44.15 -17.05
N GLN A 122 3.76 -43.21 -17.89
CA GLN A 122 2.80 -43.55 -18.94
C GLN A 122 2.49 -42.35 -19.85
N THR A 123 2.82 -42.56 -21.12
CA THR A 123 2.34 -41.83 -22.30
C THR A 123 0.81 -41.76 -22.30
N THR A 124 0.24 -40.55 -22.40
CA THR A 124 -0.77 -40.13 -23.39
C THR A 124 -1.50 -38.88 -22.91
N ALA A 125 -1.59 -37.91 -23.83
CA ALA A 125 -2.63 -36.89 -23.95
C ALA A 125 -3.23 -36.30 -22.65
N ARG A 126 -2.86 -35.05 -22.37
CA ARG A 126 -3.85 -34.00 -22.08
C ARG A 126 -3.20 -32.62 -22.17
N THR A 127 -3.41 -32.00 -23.32
CA THR A 127 -3.72 -30.58 -23.39
C THR A 127 -4.89 -30.32 -22.43
N ALA A 128 -4.58 -30.08 -21.16
CA ALA A 128 -5.43 -29.30 -20.28
C ALA A 128 -4.76 -27.91 -20.33
N ALA A 129 -5.23 -26.99 -21.16
CA ALA A 129 -6.43 -26.23 -20.82
C ALA A 129 -6.52 -26.16 -19.29
N HIS A 130 -5.63 -25.39 -18.68
CA HIS A 130 -5.94 -24.87 -17.36
C HIS A 130 -7.32 -24.23 -17.53
N PRO A 131 -8.35 -24.70 -16.80
CA PRO A 131 -9.61 -24.01 -16.82
C PRO A 131 -9.27 -22.58 -16.46
N ALA A 132 -9.86 -21.62 -17.17
CA ALA A 132 -9.85 -20.23 -16.79
C ALA A 132 -9.92 -20.15 -15.27
N ALA A 133 -8.76 -19.95 -14.61
CA ALA A 133 -8.71 -19.61 -13.22
C ALA A 133 -9.47 -18.30 -13.26
N GLN A 134 -10.72 -18.35 -12.77
CA GLN A 134 -11.69 -17.28 -12.85
C GLN A 134 -10.91 -16.00 -12.70
N ALA A 135 -10.87 -15.21 -13.78
CA ALA A 135 -10.45 -13.83 -13.72
C ALA A 135 -11.40 -13.22 -12.69
N VAL A 136 -11.02 -13.31 -11.42
CA VAL A 136 -11.60 -12.51 -10.37
C VAL A 136 -11.20 -11.15 -10.85
N ALA A 137 -12.12 -10.45 -11.52
CA ALA A 137 -11.85 -9.14 -12.05
C ALA A 137 -11.38 -8.29 -10.86
N HIS A 138 -10.07 -8.08 -10.77
CA HIS A 138 -9.46 -7.28 -9.74
C HIS A 138 -9.71 -5.85 -10.16
N THR A 139 -10.86 -5.32 -9.72
CA THR A 139 -11.25 -3.95 -10.01
C THR A 139 -10.17 -3.02 -9.44
N PRO A 140 -9.65 -2.09 -10.25
CA PRO A 140 -8.65 -1.14 -9.78
C PRO A 140 -9.21 -0.36 -8.59
N LEU A 141 -8.35 -0.10 -7.62
CA LEU A 141 -8.69 0.63 -6.41
C LEU A 141 -7.82 1.87 -6.33
N ARG A 142 -8.47 3.02 -6.23
CA ARG A 142 -7.83 4.24 -5.78
C ARG A 142 -7.73 4.19 -4.27
N VAL A 143 -6.54 4.46 -3.74
CA VAL A 143 -6.29 4.52 -2.30
C VAL A 143 -5.82 5.92 -1.94
N ARG A 144 -6.49 6.53 -0.96
CA ARG A 144 -6.14 7.84 -0.42
C ARG A 144 -6.00 7.78 1.08
N HIS A 145 -5.00 8.43 1.65
CA HIS A 145 -4.90 8.57 3.09
C HIS A 145 -6.08 9.44 3.56
N ARG A 146 -6.89 8.92 4.47
CA ARG A 146 -7.91 9.70 5.17
C ARG A 146 -7.17 10.46 6.26
N ASP A 147 -7.40 11.77 6.37
CA ASP A 147 -6.90 12.52 7.52
C ASP A 147 -7.37 11.78 8.79
N PRO A 148 -6.45 11.38 9.69
CA PRO A 148 -6.84 10.73 10.93
C PRO A 148 -7.74 11.71 11.69
N VAL A 149 -8.86 11.21 12.23
CA VAL A 149 -9.77 12.05 13.01
C VAL A 149 -9.12 12.32 14.36
N LEU A 150 -8.27 13.33 14.39
CA LEU A 150 -7.62 13.84 15.58
C LEU A 150 -8.63 14.68 16.38
N THR A 151 -8.52 14.62 17.70
CA THR A 151 -9.20 15.57 18.57
C THR A 151 -8.60 16.97 18.38
N ALA A 152 -9.33 18.03 18.73
CA ALA A 152 -8.84 19.40 18.62
C ALA A 152 -7.46 19.58 19.26
N ARG A 153 -7.26 18.96 20.44
CA ARG A 153 -5.99 19.03 21.16
C ARG A 153 -4.85 18.28 20.47
N GLU A 154 -5.15 17.14 19.88
CA GLU A 154 -4.18 16.38 19.09
C GLU A 154 -3.79 17.14 17.82
N SER A 155 -4.73 17.82 17.16
CA SER A 155 -4.44 18.68 16.00
C SER A 155 -3.52 19.85 16.34
N GLU A 156 -3.72 20.50 17.49
CA GLU A 156 -2.83 21.55 17.98
C GLU A 156 -1.41 21.03 18.21
N VAL A 157 -1.28 19.86 18.84
CA VAL A 157 0.03 19.21 19.06
C VAL A 157 0.69 18.89 17.72
N VAL A 158 -0.03 18.29 16.76
CA VAL A 158 0.51 18.00 15.42
C VAL A 158 0.99 19.28 14.73
N SER A 159 0.22 20.37 14.79
CA SER A 159 0.62 21.64 14.17
C SER A 159 1.96 22.16 14.69
N LEU A 160 2.20 22.08 16.00
CA LEU A 160 3.47 22.54 16.59
C LEU A 160 4.63 21.57 16.30
N VAL A 161 4.34 20.27 16.20
CA VAL A 161 5.33 19.26 15.80
C VAL A 161 5.78 19.47 14.36
N SER A 162 4.87 19.77 13.44
CA SER A 162 5.19 20.07 12.04
C SER A 162 6.01 21.37 11.88
N GLN A 163 6.02 22.23 12.89
CA GLN A 163 6.89 23.41 12.96
C GLN A 163 8.29 23.10 13.53
N GLY A 164 8.57 21.84 13.88
CA GLY A 164 9.85 21.41 14.42
C GLY A 164 10.03 21.64 15.93
N MET A 165 8.99 22.07 16.64
CA MET A 165 9.06 22.30 18.09
C MET A 165 9.30 20.97 18.81
N ASN A 166 9.96 20.98 19.98
CA ASN A 166 10.15 19.83 20.86
C ASN A 166 9.04 19.71 21.94
N ASN A 167 9.02 18.65 22.75
CA ASN A 167 7.95 18.44 23.74
C ASN A 167 7.89 19.53 24.82
N GLY A 168 9.03 20.08 25.25
CA GLY A 168 9.09 21.16 26.23
C GLY A 168 8.58 22.49 25.65
N GLU A 169 8.90 22.77 24.39
CA GLU A 169 8.39 23.94 23.67
C GLU A 169 6.88 23.84 23.44
N ILE A 170 6.38 22.66 23.06
CA ILE A 170 4.94 22.39 22.92
C ILE A 170 4.22 22.52 24.26
N ALA A 171 4.82 21.99 25.34
CA ALA A 171 4.30 22.11 26.69
C ALA A 171 4.15 23.58 27.11
N GLY A 172 5.15 24.41 26.79
CA GLY A 172 5.12 25.86 27.01
C GLY A 172 4.06 26.56 26.16
N ALA A 173 3.99 26.26 24.87
CA ALA A 173 3.03 26.88 23.94
C ALA A 173 1.57 26.54 24.26
N LEU A 174 1.34 25.34 24.78
CA LEU A 174 0.01 24.81 25.06
C LEU A 174 -0.37 24.86 26.55
N TYR A 175 0.51 25.39 27.42
CA TYR A 175 0.33 25.48 28.88
C TYR A 175 -0.02 24.14 29.55
N ILE A 176 0.69 23.07 29.20
CA ILE A 176 0.51 21.72 29.75
C ILE A 176 1.84 21.11 30.19
N ALA A 177 1.78 20.01 30.94
CA ALA A 177 2.99 19.26 31.29
C ALA A 177 3.59 18.52 30.08
N GLU A 178 4.91 18.38 30.04
CA GLU A 178 5.60 17.63 28.98
C GLU A 178 5.14 16.16 28.92
N SER A 179 4.80 15.56 30.06
CA SER A 179 4.20 14.22 30.14
C SER A 179 2.86 14.13 29.40
N THR A 180 2.05 15.18 29.47
CA THR A 180 0.78 15.28 28.73
C THR A 180 1.02 15.39 27.23
N VAL A 181 2.06 16.11 26.80
CA VAL A 181 2.47 16.14 25.38
C VAL A 181 2.90 14.75 24.91
N LYS A 182 3.69 14.01 25.71
CA LYS A 182 4.08 12.63 25.40
C LYS A 182 2.87 11.71 25.28
N PHE A 183 1.88 11.86 26.15
CA PHE A 183 0.62 11.12 26.07
C PHE A 183 -0.14 11.43 24.77
N HIS A 184 -0.31 12.71 24.43
CA HIS A 184 -0.95 13.09 23.17
C HIS A 184 -0.17 12.56 21.96
N MET A 185 1.16 12.64 21.97
CA MET A 185 2.02 12.10 20.91
C MET A 185 1.84 10.60 20.71
N SER A 186 1.79 9.84 21.80
CA SER A 186 1.54 8.39 21.75
C SER A 186 0.19 8.09 21.08
N ASN A 187 -0.87 8.81 21.48
CA ASN A 187 -2.19 8.62 20.90
C ASN A 187 -2.26 9.06 19.43
N ILE A 188 -1.54 10.12 19.06
CA ILE A 188 -1.44 10.59 17.68
C ILE A 188 -0.78 9.52 16.82
N LEU A 189 0.42 9.06 17.18
CA LEU A 189 1.14 8.03 16.42
C LEU A 189 0.32 6.74 16.29
N GLN A 190 -0.38 6.34 17.36
CA GLN A 190 -1.29 5.21 17.32
C GLN A 190 -2.48 5.43 16.36
N LYS A 191 -3.05 6.64 16.30
CA LYS A 191 -4.18 6.99 15.42
C LYS A 191 -3.77 7.21 13.97
N THR A 192 -2.55 7.68 13.72
CA THR A 192 -2.06 8.00 12.38
C THR A 192 -1.27 6.86 11.75
N GLY A 193 -0.84 5.86 12.53
CA GLY A 193 0.00 4.76 12.08
C GLY A 193 1.44 5.18 11.75
N PHE A 194 1.87 6.38 12.16
CA PHE A 194 3.25 6.80 11.95
C PHE A 194 4.16 6.15 12.98
N ARG A 195 5.34 5.74 12.51
CA ARG A 195 6.37 5.06 13.31
C ARG A 195 7.02 5.99 14.31
N ASP A 196 7.21 7.25 13.92
CA ASP A 196 7.91 8.23 14.75
C ASP A 196 7.48 9.68 14.49
N ARG A 197 7.95 10.57 15.38
CA ARG A 197 7.71 12.02 15.32
C ARG A 197 8.19 12.64 14.01
N SER A 198 9.31 12.18 13.47
CA SER A 198 9.91 12.77 12.26
C SER A 198 9.03 12.50 11.05
N GLN A 199 8.51 11.27 10.94
CA GLN A 199 7.56 10.87 9.93
C GLN A 199 6.24 11.66 10.05
N LEU A 200 5.73 11.83 11.28
CA LEU A 200 4.55 12.68 11.55
C LEU A 200 4.78 14.13 11.12
N ALA A 201 5.91 14.73 11.49
CA ALA A 201 6.25 16.12 11.17
C ALA A 201 6.40 16.36 9.66
N ALA A 202 6.94 15.37 8.94
CA ALA A 202 7.13 15.47 7.49
C ALA A 202 5.83 15.28 6.69
N ARG A 203 4.90 14.43 7.18
CA ARG A 203 3.74 13.99 6.41
C ARG A 203 2.43 14.67 6.79
N MET A 204 2.33 15.31 7.97
CA MET A 204 1.15 16.07 8.36
C MET A 204 1.40 17.57 8.27
N PRO A 205 0.80 18.28 7.30
CA PRO A 205 0.82 19.74 7.32
C PRO A 205 0.00 20.23 8.51
N GLY A 206 0.54 21.16 9.30
CA GLY A 206 -0.13 21.73 10.46
C GLY A 206 -1.42 22.46 10.06
N ARG A 207 -2.56 21.76 10.05
CA ARG A 207 -3.88 22.36 9.91
C ARG A 207 -4.38 22.73 11.30
N LEU A 208 -4.31 24.02 11.61
CA LEU A 208 -5.07 24.56 12.76
C LEU A 208 -6.57 24.30 12.51
N PRO A 209 -7.32 23.78 13.50
CA PRO A 209 -8.76 23.68 13.38
C PRO A 209 -9.36 25.09 13.16
N ALA A 210 -10.32 25.21 12.25
CA ALA A 210 -11.06 26.45 12.06
C ALA A 210 -11.72 26.83 13.39
N ALA A 211 -11.34 27.99 13.93
CA ALA A 211 -11.89 28.55 15.14
C ALA A 211 -13.43 28.57 15.06
N ARG A 212 -14.09 27.95 16.04
CA ARG A 212 -15.54 28.08 16.26
C ARG A 212 -15.80 29.20 17.25
#